data_AF-A0A5Q0TRJ0-F1
#
_entry.id   AF-A0A5Q0TRJ0-F1
#
_cell.length_a   1.000
_cell.length_b   1.000
_cell.length_c   1.000
_cell.angle_alpha   90.00
_cell.angle_beta   90.00
_cell.angle_gamma   90.00
#
_symmetry.space_group_name_H-M   'P 1'
#
loop_
_entity.id
_entity.type
_entity.pdbx_description
1 polymer ?
#
loop_
_entity_poly.entity_id
_entity_poly.type
_entity_poly.pdbx_seq_one_letter_code
_entity_poly.pdbx_strand_id
1 'polypeptide(L)'
;MKIEISIYEENYNNNKLEDIIYESIIIEKIDTKYVKIEKSPLQIKIDAPSITRARAIMNSYILWIYTILKSLEEVKKSGREITSRSSSSTS
;
A
#
# COMPACT_ATOMS: atom_id res chain seq x y z
N MET A 1 16.67 6.39 -15.05
CA MET A 1 16.51 5.00 -14.56
C MET A 1 15.04 4.80 -14.31
N LYS A 2 14.45 3.77 -14.90
CA LYS A 2 13.01 3.51 -14.83
C LYS A 2 12.74 2.26 -14.02
N ILE A 3 11.86 2.37 -13.03
CA ILE A 3 11.39 1.27 -12.20
C ILE A 3 9.87 1.33 -12.19
N GLU A 4 9.23 0.17 -12.28
CA GLU A 4 7.79 0.03 -12.16
C GLU A 4 7.49 -0.95 -11.04
N ILE A 5 6.61 -0.55 -10.14
CA ILE A 5 6.04 -1.40 -9.10
C ILE A 5 4.57 -1.60 -9.46
N SER A 6 4.18 -2.83 -9.73
CA SER A 6 2.79 -3.20 -10.02
C SER A 6 2.27 -4.06 -8.88
N ILE A 7 1.11 -3.69 -8.33
CA ILE A 7 0.45 -4.43 -7.26
C ILE A 7 -0.77 -5.11 -7.86
N TYR A 8 -0.92 -6.40 -7.59
CA TYR A 8 -2.04 -7.22 -8.03
C TYR A 8 -2.61 -7.96 -6.83
N GLU A 9 -3.94 -7.97 -6.69
CA GLU A 9 -4.60 -8.84 -5.74
C GLU A 9 -4.89 -10.20 -6.40
N GLU A 10 -4.40 -11.30 -5.81
CA GLU A 10 -4.66 -12.66 -6.33
C GLU A 10 -6.15 -13.04 -6.30
N ASN A 11 -6.99 -12.30 -5.55
CA ASN A 11 -8.44 -12.49 -5.48
C ASN A 11 -9.17 -11.35 -6.21
N TYR A 12 -9.49 -11.63 -7.47
CA TYR A 12 -10.00 -10.73 -8.51
C TYR A 12 -11.30 -9.95 -8.23
N ASN A 13 -11.96 -10.14 -7.08
CA ASN A 13 -13.34 -9.65 -6.86
C ASN A 13 -13.48 -8.42 -5.96
N ASN A 14 -12.38 -7.81 -5.48
CA ASN A 14 -12.48 -6.58 -4.67
C ASN A 14 -11.31 -5.63 -4.94
N ASN A 15 -11.46 -4.69 -5.89
CA ASN A 15 -10.55 -3.54 -6.09
C ASN A 15 -10.35 -2.63 -4.85
N LYS A 16 -10.97 -2.97 -3.72
CA LYS A 16 -10.95 -2.24 -2.48
C LYS A 16 -9.54 -2.12 -1.90
N LEU A 17 -8.66 -3.09 -2.09
CA LEU A 17 -7.29 -2.99 -1.55
C LEU A 17 -6.44 -2.00 -2.36
N GLU A 18 -6.48 -2.08 -3.68
CA GLU A 18 -5.82 -1.13 -4.58
C GLU A 18 -6.29 0.30 -4.32
N ASP A 19 -7.60 0.49 -4.16
CA ASP A 19 -8.19 1.78 -3.79
C ASP A 19 -7.65 2.28 -2.45
N ILE A 20 -7.63 1.45 -1.41
CA ILE A 20 -7.12 1.85 -0.10
C ILE A 20 -5.66 2.26 -0.18
N ILE A 21 -4.82 1.50 -0.88
CA ILE A 21 -3.40 1.83 -1.03
C ILE A 21 -3.24 3.13 -1.81
N TYR A 22 -3.97 3.30 -2.91
CA TYR A 22 -3.92 4.52 -3.74
C TYR A 22 -4.27 5.77 -2.93
N GLU A 23 -5.37 5.73 -2.17
CA GLU A 23 -5.83 6.87 -1.37
C GLU A 23 -4.95 7.12 -0.12
N SER A 24 -4.19 6.10 0.33
CA SER A 24 -3.33 6.21 1.52
C SER A 24 -1.89 6.60 1.23
N ILE A 25 -1.38 6.33 0.01
CA ILE A 25 -0.02 6.71 -0.36
C ILE A 25 0.06 8.22 -0.59
N ILE A 26 1.00 8.86 0.11
CA ILE A 26 1.30 10.28 -0.07
C ILE A 26 2.56 10.41 -0.90
N ILE A 27 2.46 11.05 -2.07
CA ILE A 27 3.64 11.39 -2.87
C ILE A 27 4.33 12.58 -2.21
N GLU A 28 5.53 12.37 -1.69
CA GLU A 28 6.35 13.45 -1.14
C GLU A 28 6.67 14.51 -2.20
N LYS A 29 6.67 15.79 -1.80
CA LYS A 29 6.90 16.93 -2.70
C LYS A 29 8.18 16.79 -3.53
N ILE A 30 9.25 16.27 -2.93
CA ILE A 30 10.54 16.04 -3.59
C ILE A 30 10.47 14.96 -4.69
N ASP A 31 9.54 14.02 -4.55
CA ASP A 31 9.37 12.87 -5.45
C ASP A 31 8.35 13.09 -6.56
N THR A 32 7.51 14.13 -6.46
CA THR A 32 6.51 14.49 -7.49
C THR A 32 7.06 14.61 -8.92
N LYS A 33 8.36 14.92 -9.08
CA LYS A 33 9.03 15.02 -10.38
C LYS A 33 9.44 13.66 -10.96
N TYR A 34 9.48 12.63 -10.12
CA TYR A 34 10.02 11.31 -10.44
C TYR A 34 8.97 10.21 -10.33
N VAL A 35 7.89 10.42 -9.58
CA VAL A 35 6.90 9.39 -9.28
C VAL A 35 5.55 9.74 -9.88
N LYS A 36 4.94 8.75 -10.53
CA LYS A 36 3.54 8.76 -10.96
C LYS A 36 2.84 7.53 -10.41
N ILE A 37 1.62 7.70 -9.91
CA ILE A 37 0.79 6.60 -9.43
C ILE A 37 -0.47 6.54 -10.29
N GLU A 38 -0.73 5.38 -10.88
CA GLU A 38 -1.92 5.06 -11.64
C GLU A 38 -2.78 4.10 -10.83
N LYS A 39 -4.10 4.31 -10.83
CA LYS A 39 -5.02 3.66 -9.88
C LYS A 39 -5.50 2.28 -10.30
N SER A 40 -5.64 2.00 -11.59
CA SER A 40 -6.23 0.75 -12.06
C SER A 40 -5.57 0.26 -13.35
N PRO A 41 -4.76 -0.82 -13.29
CA PRO A 41 -4.27 -1.47 -12.06
C PRO A 41 -3.40 -0.51 -11.25
N LEU A 42 -3.26 -0.75 -9.94
CA LEU A 42 -2.37 0.07 -9.10
C LEU A 42 -0.91 -0.08 -9.55
N GLN A 43 -0.37 1.00 -10.14
CA GLN A 43 1.00 1.06 -10.64
C GLN A 43 1.71 2.29 -10.09
N ILE A 44 2.93 2.10 -9.60
CA ILE A 44 3.83 3.18 -9.18
C ILE A 44 5.01 3.18 -10.15
N LYS A 45 5.08 4.24 -10.97
CA LYS A 45 6.12 4.45 -11.97
C LYS A 45 7.14 5.43 -11.42
N ILE A 46 8.40 5.03 -11.37
CA ILE A 46 9.52 5.82 -10.88
C ILE A 46 10.49 6.07 -12.04
N ASP A 47 10.67 7.32 -12.42
CA ASP A 47 11.68 7.77 -13.39
C ASP A 47 12.64 8.75 -12.72
N ALA A 48 13.81 8.26 -12.32
CA ALA A 48 14.79 9.01 -11.56
C ALA A 48 16.12 9.16 -12.33
N PRO A 49 16.89 10.24 -12.10
CA PRO A 49 18.10 10.53 -12.87
C PRO A 49 19.25 9.54 -12.63
N SER A 50 19.25 8.83 -11.50
CA SER A 50 20.30 7.88 -11.13
C SER A 50 19.73 6.63 -10.46
N ILE A 51 20.50 5.54 -10.48
CA ILE A 51 20.12 4.29 -9.81
C ILE A 51 20.01 4.47 -8.29
N THR A 52 20.90 5.26 -7.69
CA THR A 52 20.87 5.57 -6.26
C THR A 52 19.57 6.29 -5.89
N ARG A 53 19.16 7.29 -6.69
CA ARG A 53 17.89 8.00 -6.45
C ARG A 53 16.68 7.09 -6.66
N ALA A 54 16.69 6.30 -7.73
CA ALA A 54 15.63 5.34 -8.00
C ALA A 54 15.45 4.35 -6.84
N ARG A 55 16.56 3.81 -6.30
CA ARG A 55 16.55 2.90 -5.15
C ARG A 55 16.04 3.57 -3.87
N ALA A 56 16.45 4.81 -3.61
CA ALA A 56 15.99 5.55 -2.45
C ALA A 56 14.46 5.74 -2.48
N ILE A 57 13.92 6.20 -3.61
CA ILE A 57 12.48 6.36 -3.81
C ILE A 57 11.78 5.00 -3.67
N MET A 58 12.24 3.99 -4.40
CA MET A 58 11.64 2.64 -4.37
C MET A 58 11.57 2.09 -2.94
N ASN A 59 12.65 2.21 -2.15
CA ASN A 59 12.67 1.72 -0.78
C ASN A 59 11.63 2.41 0.10
N SER A 60 11.46 3.74 -0.02
CA SER A 60 10.44 4.47 0.73
C SER A 60 9.03 4.00 0.38
N TYR A 61 8.73 3.83 -0.92
CA TYR A 61 7.40 3.43 -1.36
C TYR A 61 7.07 1.99 -0.97
N ILE A 62 8.03 1.05 -1.09
CA ILE A 62 7.86 -0.32 -0.60
C ILE A 62 7.55 -0.33 0.90
N LEU A 63 8.27 0.48 1.69
CA LEU A 63 8.03 0.58 3.13
C LEU A 63 6.62 1.10 3.42
N TRP A 64 6.17 2.15 2.73
CA TRP A 64 4.82 2.68 2.94
C TRP A 64 3.72 1.69 2.56
N ILE A 65 3.86 1.00 1.42
CA ILE A 65 2.93 -0.05 1.02
C ILE A 65 2.87 -1.13 2.11
N TYR A 66 4.03 -1.60 2.59
CA TYR A 66 4.09 -2.57 3.68
C TYR A 66 3.38 -2.07 4.94
N THR A 67 3.63 -0.82 5.35
CA THR A 67 2.99 -0.23 6.52
C THR A 67 1.47 -0.18 6.36
N ILE A 68 0.96 0.25 5.21
CA ILE A 68 -0.49 0.28 4.93
C ILE A 68 -1.08 -1.12 5.04
N LEU A 69 -0.47 -2.11 4.36
CA LEU A 69 -0.93 -3.50 4.39
C LEU A 69 -0.92 -4.07 5.81
N LYS A 70 0.14 -3.78 6.58
CA LYS A 70 0.29 -4.26 7.95
C LYS A 70 -0.76 -3.65 8.88
N SER A 71 -1.01 -2.35 8.76
CA SER A 71 -2.06 -1.68 9.54
C SER A 71 -3.45 -2.24 9.22
N LEU A 72 -3.74 -2.55 7.95
CA LEU A 72 -5.01 -3.19 7.57
C LEU A 72 -5.15 -4.60 8.16
N GLU A 73 -4.06 -5.37 8.20
CA GLU A 73 -4.04 -6.70 8.83
C GLU A 73 -4.31 -6.62 10.35
N GLU A 74 -3.67 -5.67 11.04
CA GLU A 74 -3.81 -5.48 12.48
C GLU A 74 -5.23 -5.03 12.86
N VAL A 75 -5.81 -4.07 12.13
CA VAL A 75 -7.20 -3.63 12.36
C VAL A 75 -8.18 -4.79 12.15
N LYS A 76 -7.98 -5.63 11.12
CA LYS A 76 -8.82 -6.83 10.90
C LYS A 76 -8.71 -7.84 12.04
N LYS A 77 -7.52 -8.02 12.63
CA LYS A 77 -7.30 -8.92 13.78
C LYS A 77 -7.99 -8.40 15.03
N SER A 78 -7.79 -7.12 15.39
CA SER A 78 -8.42 -6.51 16.56
C SER A 78 -9.95 -6.55 16.49
N GLY A 79 -10.54 -6.32 15.32
CA GLY A 79 -11.99 -6.44 15.13
C GLY A 79 -12.54 -7.83 15.46
N ARG A 80 -11.79 -8.91 15.13
CA ARG A 80 -12.20 -10.29 15.42
C ARG A 80 -12.13 -10.61 16.92
N GLU A 81 -11.07 -10.18 17.61
CA GLU A 81 -10.89 -10.44 19.05
C GLU A 81 -12.00 -9.79 19.90
N ILE A 82 -12.45 -8.59 19.52
CA ILE A 82 -13.55 -7.89 20.21
C ILE A 82 -14.87 -8.64 20.02
N THR A 83 -15.16 -9.13 18.81
CA THR A 83 -16.37 -9.92 18.54
C THR A 83 -16.38 -11.26 19.25
N SER A 84 -15.23 -11.95 19.37
CA SER A 84 -15.17 -13.25 20.07
C SER A 84 -15.34 -13.12 21.58
N ARG A 85 -14.96 -11.98 22.17
CA ARG A 85 -15.04 -11.75 23.63
C ARG A 85 -16.44 -11.35 24.10
N SER A 86 -17.25 -10.77 23.21
CA SER A 86 -18.64 -10.39 23.50
C SER A 86 -19.62 -11.55 23.38
N SER A 87 -19.27 -12.62 22.65
CA SER A 87 -20.08 -13.84 22.55
C SER A 87 -19.93 -14.81 23.74
N SER A 88 -18.99 -14.57 24.67
CA SER A 88 -18.67 -15.49 25.77
C SER A 88 -19.17 -15.07 27.16
N SER A 89 -20.01 -14.04 27.26
CA SER A 89 -20.50 -13.49 28.54
C SER A 89 -22.00 -13.66 28.79
N THR A 90 -22.64 -14.63 28.15
CA THR A 90 -23.98 -15.11 28.51
C THR A 90 -23.98 -16.62 28.62
N SER A 91 -23.65 -17.12 29.81
CA SER A 91 -23.98 -18.47 30.31
C SER A 91 -24.03 -18.40 31.83
#